data_AF-A0A959NNI9-F1
#
_entry.id   AF-A0A959NNI9-F1
#
_cell.length_a   1.000
_cell.length_b   1.000
_cell.length_c   1.000
_cell.angle_alpha   90.00
_cell.angle_beta   90.00
_cell.angle_gamma   90.00
#
_symmetry.space_group_name_H-M   'P 1'
#
loop_
_entity.id
_entity.type
_entity.pdbx_description
1 polymer ?
#
loop_
_entity_poly.entity_id
_entity_poly.type
_entity_poly.pdbx_seq_one_letter_code
_entity_poly.pdbx_strand_id
1 'polypeptide(L)' 'NSNLSFYVVGHTDDTGNTESNISLSKKRADAVIAALKELGVDSSKLTGYGVGPFSPSASN' A
#
# COMPACT_ATOMS: atom_id res chain seq x y z
N ASN A 1 2.87 -15.15 -19.59
CA ASN A 1 3.35 -14.42 -18.40
C ASN A 1 2.71 -14.96 -17.13
N SER A 2 3.26 -16.03 -16.54
CA SER A 2 2.66 -16.71 -15.38
C SER A 2 3.35 -16.41 -14.04
N ASN A 3 4.43 -15.61 -14.02
CA ASN A 3 5.33 -15.48 -12.86
C ASN A 3 5.60 -14.02 -12.42
N LEU A 4 4.56 -13.18 -12.40
CA LEU A 4 4.67 -11.81 -11.89
C LEU A 4 4.17 -11.73 -10.44
N SER A 5 4.94 -11.03 -9.61
CA SER A 5 4.59 -10.63 -8.25
C SER A 5 4.52 -9.10 -8.17
N PHE A 6 3.63 -8.58 -7.35
CA PHE A 6 3.31 -7.16 -7.28
C PHE A 6 3.36 -6.66 -5.84
N TYR A 7 3.87 -5.45 -5.67
CA TYR A 7 3.77 -4.70 -4.44
C TYR A 7 2.59 -3.74 -4.51
N VAL A 8 1.79 -3.70 -3.45
CA VAL A 8 0.78 -2.67 -3.21
C VAL A 8 1.32 -1.76 -2.12
N VAL A 9 1.71 -0.54 -2.49
CA VAL A 9 2.36 0.39 -1.57
C VAL A 9 1.40 1.54 -1.26
N GLY A 10 1.09 1.72 0.02
CA GLY A 10 0.33 2.85 0.52
C GLY A 10 1.25 4.04 0.84
N HIS A 11 0.79 5.23 0.50
CA HIS A 11 1.46 6.50 0.78
C HIS A 11 0.52 7.42 1.58
N THR A 12 1.10 8.39 2.27
CA THR A 12 0.40 9.56 2.83
C THR A 12 1.11 10.83 2.42
N ASP A 13 0.47 11.97 2.61
CA ASP A 13 1.18 13.25 2.74
C ASP A 13 1.95 13.31 4.07
N ASP A 14 2.62 14.43 4.31
CA ASP A 14 3.45 14.71 5.49
C ASP A 14 2.70 15.38 6.65
N THR A 15 1.37 15.54 6.54
CA THR A 15 0.57 16.14 7.62
C THR A 15 0.32 15.13 8.75
N GLY A 16 0.48 15.60 9.98
CA GLY A 16 0.16 14.82 11.18
C GLY A 16 1.32 13.95 11.69
N ASN A 17 0.97 12.93 12.47
CA ASN A 17 1.97 12.08 13.14
C ASN A 17 2.55 11.03 12.18
N THR A 18 3.87 10.90 12.18
CA THR A 18 4.61 9.98 11.30
C THR A 18 4.23 8.51 11.52
N GLU A 19 4.13 8.04 12.76
CA GLU A 19 3.76 6.65 13.06
C GLU A 19 2.32 6.35 12.63
N SER A 20 1.42 7.30 12.86
CA SER A 20 0.03 7.23 12.35
C SER A 20 0.01 7.14 10.84
N ASN A 21 0.86 7.90 10.14
CA ASN A 21 0.96 7.86 8.68
C ASN A 21 1.51 6.53 8.14
N ILE A 22 2.50 5.94 8.81
CA ILE A 22 2.99 4.58 8.49
C ILE A 22 1.87 3.56 8.70
N SER A 23 1.15 3.63 9.83
CA SER A 23 0.04 2.71 10.13
C SER A 23 -1.11 2.86 9.14
N LEU A 24 -1.50 4.09 8.83
CA LEU A 24 -2.56 4.41 7.88
C LEU A 24 -2.23 3.94 6.47
N SER A 25 -1.02 4.23 5.99
CA SER A 25 -0.58 3.77 4.67
C SER A 25 -0.57 2.24 4.56
N LYS A 26 -0.12 1.52 5.60
CA LYS A 26 -0.17 0.05 5.60
C LYS A 26 -1.60 -0.48 5.55
N LYS A 27 -2.51 0.08 6.36
CA LYS A 27 -3.94 -0.29 6.34
C LYS A 27 -4.58 -0.05 4.97
N ARG A 28 -4.23 1.04 4.29
CA ARG A 28 -4.70 1.34 2.92
C ARG A 28 -4.21 0.29 1.92
N ALA A 29 -2.93 -0.10 1.97
CA ALA A 29 -2.41 -1.14 1.10
C ALA A 29 -3.11 -2.50 1.33
N ASP A 30 -3.37 -2.85 2.59
CA ASP A 30 -4.06 -4.09 2.95
C ASP A 30 -5.52 -4.10 2.47
N ALA A 31 -6.21 -2.96 2.56
CA ALA A 31 -7.57 -2.82 2.04
C ALA A 31 -7.65 -3.01 0.52
N VAL A 32 -6.68 -2.46 -0.22
CA VAL A 32 -6.59 -2.67 -1.68
C VAL A 32 -6.31 -4.14 -2.00
N ILE A 33 -5.39 -4.78 -1.27
CA ILE A 33 -5.13 -6.21 -1.41
C ILE A 33 -6.40 -7.04 -1.17
N ALA A 34 -7.20 -6.71 -0.14
CA ALA A 34 -8.47 -7.39 0.12
C ALA A 34 -9.44 -7.23 -1.05
N ALA A 35 -9.61 -6.02 -1.59
CA ALA A 35 -10.47 -5.78 -2.75
C ALA A 35 -9.98 -6.54 -4.01
N LEU A 36 -8.67 -6.59 -4.26
CA LEU A 36 -8.11 -7.34 -5.39
C LEU A 36 -8.35 -8.85 -5.26
N LYS A 37 -8.31 -9.39 -4.04
CA LYS A 37 -8.65 -10.81 -3.79
C LYS A 37 -10.11 -11.10 -4.13
N GLU A 38 -11.03 -10.20 -3.75
CA GLU A 38 -12.46 -10.33 -4.09
C GLU A 38 -12.69 -10.30 -5.62
N LEU A 39 -11.82 -9.60 -6.36
CA LEU A 39 -11.82 -9.57 -7.82
C LEU A 39 -11.08 -10.76 -8.47
N GLY A 40 -10.63 -11.74 -7.68
CA GLY A 40 -10.00 -12.97 -8.18
C GLY A 40 -8.49 -12.86 -8.45
N VAL A 41 -7.82 -11.81 -7.98
CA VAL A 41 -6.36 -11.74 -8.04
C VAL A 41 -5.75 -12.69 -7.02
N ASP A 42 -4.83 -13.54 -7.48
CA ASP A 42 -4.11 -14.49 -6.63
C ASP A 42 -3.31 -13.76 -5.54
N SER A 43 -3.74 -13.93 -4.29
CA SER A 43 -3.11 -13.31 -3.12
C SER A 43 -1.63 -13.65 -2.94
N SER A 44 -1.17 -14.79 -3.44
CA SER A 44 0.25 -15.19 -3.34
C SER A 44 1.16 -14.28 -4.18
N LYS A 45 0.58 -13.53 -5.11
CA LYS A 45 1.28 -12.58 -5.98
C LYS A 45 1.28 -11.16 -5.43
N LEU A 46 0.61 -10.90 -4.30
CA LEU A 46 0.44 -9.55 -3.76
C LEU A 46 1.15 -9.41 -2.42
N THR A 47 1.94 -8.35 -2.26
CA THR A 47 2.55 -7.99 -0.97
C THR A 47 2.28 -6.52 -0.65
N GLY A 48 1.73 -6.25 0.54
CA GLY A 48 1.32 -4.91 0.96
C GLY A 48 2.34 -4.22 1.85
N TYR A 49 2.68 -2.97 1.55
CA TYR A 49 3.56 -2.12 2.35
C TYR A 49 2.97 -0.73 2.57
N GLY A 50 3.30 -0.10 3.70
CA GLY A 50 3.01 1.31 3.97
C GLY A 50 4.31 2.06 4.17
N VAL A 51 4.53 3.12 3.39
CA VAL A 51 5.74 3.96 3.49
C VAL A 51 5.48 5.34 4.09
N GLY A 52 4.23 5.61 4.50
CA GLY A 52 3.83 6.92 5.04
C GLY A 52 4.24 8.07 4.12
N PRO A 53 4.86 9.14 4.67
CA PRO A 53 5.28 10.32 3.90
C PRO A 53 6.65 10.19 3.23
N PHE A 54 7.35 9.06 3.38
CA PHE A 54 8.78 8.96 3.02
C PHE A 54 9.07 8.72 1.53
N SER A 55 8.03 8.64 0.71
CA SER A 55 8.16 8.57 -0.75
C SER A 55 7.16 9.53 -1.40
N PRO A 56 7.38 10.85 -1.27
CA PRO A 56 6.49 11.85 -1.83
C PRO A 56 6.69 11.96 -3.33
N SER A 57 5.59 12.08 -4.08
CA SER A 57 5.65 12.43 -5.50
C SER A 57 5.66 13.95 -5.73
N ALA A 58 5.28 14.72 -4.71
CA ALA A 58 5.18 16.19 -4.73
C ALA A 58 5.23 16.73 -3.29
N SER A 59 5.39 18.05 -3.15
CA SER A 59 5.11 18.72 -1.87
C SER A 59 3.61 18.63 -1.55
N ASN A 60 3.28 18.63 -0.27
CA ASN A 60 1.91 18.76 0.21
C ASN A 60 1.39 20.20 0.05
#